data_AF-Q14PY8-F1
#
_entry.id   AF-Q14PY8-F1
#
_cell.length_a   1.000
_cell.length_b   1.000
_cell.length_c   1.000
_cell.angle_alpha   90.00
_cell.angle_beta   90.00
_cell.angle_gamma   90.00
#
_symmetry.space_group_name_H-M   'P 1'
#
loop_
_entity.id
_entity.type
_entity.pdbx_description
1 polymer ?
#
loop_
_entity_poly.entity_id
_entity_poly.type
_entity_poly.pdbx_seq_one_letter_code
_entity_poly.pdbx_strand_id
1 'polypeptide(L)'
;MNKSEFVNKIFRIFCILSIICYGLQPYFTSIHYLMAMLNVGNGQTIVFQDKRDWKTVLYDVGVGYGRLKQLVSNYLKWAGINWINAIFISNHHDDHNNNLTIVKKYFNVK
;
A
#
# COMPACT_ATOMS: atom_id res chain seq x y z
N MET A 1 17.94 48.70 -6.07
CA MET A 1 17.91 47.79 -4.91
C MET A 1 19.31 47.73 -4.34
N ASN A 2 19.49 48.10 -3.07
CA ASN A 2 20.81 48.10 -2.44
C ASN A 2 21.25 46.66 -2.07
N LYS A 3 22.54 46.46 -1.78
CA LYS A 3 23.10 45.14 -1.42
C LYS A 3 22.40 44.50 -0.21
N SER A 4 22.04 45.30 0.81
CA SER A 4 21.31 44.85 2.00
C SER A 4 19.88 44.40 1.68
N GLU A 5 19.16 45.14 0.83
CA GLU A 5 17.81 44.77 0.38
C GLU A 5 17.81 43.45 -0.40
N PHE A 6 18.81 43.25 -1.25
CA PHE A 6 18.98 42.00 -1.99
C PHE A 6 19.23 40.80 -1.05
N VAL A 7 20.14 40.97 -0.08
CA VAL A 7 20.45 39.94 0.92
C VAL A 7 19.22 39.60 1.78
N ASN A 8 18.47 40.60 2.22
CA ASN A 8 17.24 40.40 2.99
C ASN A 8 16.16 39.65 2.20
N LYS A 9 16.06 39.91 0.89
CA LYS A 9 15.12 39.20 0.01
C LYS A 9 15.50 37.73 -0.14
N ILE A 10 16.79 37.42 -0.32
CA ILE A 10 17.29 36.05 -0.36
C ILE A 10 17.03 35.33 0.96
N PHE A 11 17.32 35.98 2.09
CA PHE A 11 17.09 35.39 3.41
C PHE A 11 15.61 35.05 3.64
N ARG A 12 14.69 35.94 3.25
CA ARG A 12 13.24 35.66 3.32
C ARG A 12 12.83 34.46 2.47
N ILE A 13 13.35 34.36 1.24
CA ILE A 13 13.09 33.22 0.35
C ILE A 13 13.61 31.92 1.00
N PHE A 14 14.83 31.96 1.55
CA PHE A 14 15.42 30.82 2.25
C PHE A 14 14.58 30.38 3.44
N CYS A 15 14.10 31.31 4.28
CA CYS A 15 13.23 30.99 5.42
C CYS A 15 11.91 30.35 4.96
N ILE A 16 11.28 30.89 3.91
CA ILE A 16 10.03 30.33 3.35
C ILE A 16 10.28 28.89 2.85
N LEU A 17 11.35 28.67 2.09
CA LEU A 17 11.72 27.34 1.61
C LEU A 17 11.99 26.38 2.76
N SER A 18 12.64 26.84 3.83
CA SER A 18 12.94 26.02 5.01
C SER A 18 11.66 25.58 5.73
N ILE A 19 10.67 26.48 5.85
CA ILE A 19 9.35 26.16 6.42
C ILE A 19 8.60 25.16 5.55
N ILE A 20 8.63 25.32 4.23
CA ILE A 20 8.00 24.37 3.29
C ILE A 20 8.67 22.99 3.40
N CYS A 21 10.00 22.93 3.39
CA CYS A 21 10.74 21.68 3.53
C CYS A 21 10.43 20.99 4.86
N TYR A 22 10.36 21.73 5.96
CA TYR A 22 10.00 21.20 7.27
C TYR A 22 8.55 20.68 7.29
N GLY A 23 7.62 21.41 6.69
CA GLY A 23 6.22 20.98 6.57
C GLY A 23 6.04 19.73 5.69
N LEU A 24 6.93 19.50 4.73
CA LEU A 24 6.89 18.33 3.85
C LEU A 24 7.62 17.11 4.44
N GLN A 25 8.47 17.28 5.45
CA GLN A 25 9.23 16.20 6.08
C GLN A 25 8.36 14.97 6.46
N PRO A 26 7.17 15.12 7.07
CA PRO A 26 6.33 13.97 7.43
C PRO A 26 5.89 13.10 6.24
N TYR A 27 5.79 13.67 5.04
CA TYR A 27 5.47 12.91 3.83
C TYR A 27 6.62 12.02 3.37
N PHE A 28 7.86 12.35 3.73
CA PHE A 28 9.04 11.57 3.39
C PHE A 28 9.46 10.59 4.49
N THR A 29 9.04 10.83 5.73
CA THR A 29 9.46 10.05 6.91
C THR A 29 8.36 9.22 7.55
N SER A 30 7.11 9.32 7.09
CA SER A 30 6.02 8.51 7.64
C SER A 30 6.16 7.04 7.25
N ILE A 31 5.63 6.15 8.10
CA ILE A 31 5.55 4.73 7.77
C ILE A 31 4.56 4.57 6.62
N HIS A 32 5.06 4.19 5.44
CA HIS A 32 4.24 3.99 4.23
C HIS A 32 3.82 2.54 4.01
N TYR A 33 4.31 1.62 4.86
CA TYR A 33 3.98 0.22 4.79
C TYR A 33 2.67 -0.08 5.53
N LEU A 34 1.79 -0.81 4.88
CA LEU A 34 0.60 -1.39 5.48
C LEU A 34 0.71 -2.90 5.42
N MET A 35 0.44 -3.54 6.56
CA MET A 35 0.21 -4.98 6.64
C MET A 35 -1.19 -5.21 7.17
N ALA A 36 -2.01 -5.96 6.44
CA ALA A 36 -3.37 -6.29 6.84
C ALA A 36 -3.61 -7.79 6.73
N MET A 37 -3.91 -8.44 7.85
CA MET A 37 -4.42 -9.80 7.86
C MET A 37 -5.95 -9.75 7.77
N LEU A 38 -6.52 -10.37 6.75
CA LEU A 38 -7.96 -10.35 6.54
C LEU A 38 -8.66 -11.36 7.46
N ASN A 39 -9.80 -10.97 8.02
CA ASN A 39 -10.66 -11.91 8.76
C ASN A 39 -11.41 -12.80 7.77
N VAL A 40 -10.80 -13.93 7.43
CA VAL A 40 -11.29 -14.87 6.42
C VAL A 40 -11.69 -16.21 7.04
N GLY A 41 -11.99 -16.26 8.34
CA GLY A 41 -12.23 -17.51 9.07
C GLY A 41 -10.96 -18.32 9.25
N ASN A 42 -11.02 -19.64 9.03
CA ASN A 42 -9.88 -20.54 9.22
C ASN A 42 -8.86 -20.53 8.06
N GLY A 43 -9.08 -19.72 7.01
CA GLY A 43 -8.09 -19.54 5.96
C GLY A 43 -7.11 -18.41 6.26
N GLN A 44 -6.20 -18.17 5.32
CA GLN A 44 -5.21 -17.11 5.45
C GLN A 44 -5.19 -16.20 4.22
N THR A 45 -5.21 -14.89 4.47
CA THR A 45 -4.90 -13.86 3.47
C THR A 45 -4.25 -12.69 4.17
N ILE A 46 -3.04 -12.34 3.76
CA ILE A 46 -2.30 -11.18 4.27
C ILE A 46 -1.95 -10.27 3.10
N VAL A 47 -2.22 -8.99 3.25
CA VAL A 47 -1.94 -7.94 2.26
C VAL A 47 -0.80 -7.08 2.80
N PHE A 48 0.29 -7.03 2.04
CA PHE A 48 1.39 -6.11 2.26
C PHE A 48 1.35 -5.03 1.19
N GLN A 49 1.35 -3.77 1.60
CA GLN A 49 1.35 -2.64 0.68
C GLN A 49 2.43 -1.64 1.05
N ASP A 50 3.27 -1.31 0.09
CA ASP A 50 4.06 -0.09 0.10
C ASP A 50 3.23 1.00 -0.59
N LYS A 51 2.68 1.93 0.20
CA LYS A 51 1.85 3.03 -0.30
C LYS A 51 2.65 4.10 -1.03
N ARG A 52 3.98 4.14 -0.85
CA ARG A 52 4.85 5.11 -1.52
C ARG A 52 5.18 4.66 -2.94
N ASP A 53 5.56 3.40 -3.10
CA ASP A 53 5.87 2.81 -4.41
C ASP A 53 4.66 2.16 -5.08
N TRP A 54 3.52 2.16 -4.41
CA TRP A 54 2.25 1.57 -4.87
C TRP A 54 2.42 0.08 -5.18
N LYS A 55 3.27 -0.58 -4.39
CA LYS A 55 3.54 -2.01 -4.51
C LYS A 55 2.62 -2.77 -3.58
N THR A 56 2.03 -3.85 -4.07
CA THR A 56 1.22 -4.76 -3.27
C THR A 56 1.72 -6.18 -3.43
N VAL A 57 1.93 -6.85 -2.31
CA VAL A 57 2.26 -8.26 -2.23
C VAL A 57 1.19 -8.95 -1.40
N LEU A 58 0.70 -10.09 -1.89
CA LEU A 58 -0.20 -10.94 -1.14
C LEU A 58 0.56 -12.14 -0.61
N TYR A 59 0.30 -12.50 0.65
CA TYR A 59 0.76 -13.74 1.25
C TYR A 59 -0.46 -14.57 1.62
N ASP A 60 -0.63 -15.68 0.93
CA ASP A 60 -1.86 -16.43 0.79
C ASP A 60 -3.04 -15.58 0.28
N VAL A 61 -4.01 -16.27 -0.30
CA VAL A 61 -5.27 -15.70 -0.80
C VAL A 61 -6.39 -16.69 -0.56
N GLY A 62 -6.39 -17.29 0.62
CA GLY A 62 -7.36 -18.28 1.00
C GLY A 62 -8.44 -17.72 1.90
N VAL A 63 -9.63 -18.33 1.82
CA VAL A 63 -10.72 -18.09 2.75
C VAL A 63 -11.18 -19.41 3.34
N GLY A 64 -11.57 -19.38 4.62
CA GLY A 64 -12.09 -20.55 5.31
C GLY A 64 -13.43 -21.02 4.74
N TYR A 65 -13.75 -22.29 4.98
CA TYR A 65 -14.99 -22.90 4.54
C TYR A 65 -16.24 -22.11 5.03
N GLY A 66 -17.25 -22.00 4.18
CA GLY A 66 -18.48 -21.25 4.48
C GLY A 66 -18.35 -19.72 4.41
N ARG A 67 -17.15 -19.19 4.14
CA ARG A 67 -16.96 -17.74 3.89
C ARG A 67 -17.23 -17.38 2.43
N LEU A 68 -17.54 -16.11 2.21
CA LEU A 68 -17.73 -15.55 0.89
C LEU A 68 -16.41 -15.61 0.09
N LYS A 69 -16.39 -16.34 -1.03
CA LYS A 69 -15.21 -16.47 -1.92
C LYS A 69 -14.82 -15.17 -2.64
N GLN A 70 -15.56 -14.08 -2.44
CA GLN A 70 -15.25 -12.77 -2.99
C GLN A 70 -14.61 -11.85 -1.95
N LEU A 71 -14.49 -12.27 -0.68
CA LEU A 71 -14.02 -11.42 0.42
C LEU A 71 -12.66 -10.78 0.11
N VAL A 72 -11.69 -11.56 -0.35
CA VAL A 72 -10.36 -11.06 -0.73
C VAL A 72 -10.49 -10.02 -1.84
N SER A 73 -11.19 -10.35 -2.93
CA SER A 73 -11.37 -9.42 -4.05
C SER A 73 -12.14 -8.15 -3.69
N ASN A 74 -13.11 -8.23 -2.78
CA ASN A 74 -13.88 -7.09 -2.30
C ASN A 74 -13.01 -6.17 -1.45
N TYR A 75 -12.18 -6.73 -0.57
CA TYR A 75 -11.21 -5.96 0.20
C TYR A 75 -10.22 -5.25 -0.72
N LEU A 76 -9.62 -5.95 -1.68
CA LEU A 76 -8.64 -5.35 -2.59
C LEU A 76 -9.25 -4.18 -3.39
N LYS A 77 -10.49 -4.34 -3.88
CA LYS A 77 -11.22 -3.25 -4.54
C LYS A 77 -11.50 -2.08 -3.60
N TRP A 78 -11.99 -2.35 -2.39
CA TRP A 78 -12.24 -1.32 -1.38
C TRP A 78 -10.97 -0.56 -1.01
N ALA A 79 -9.83 -1.26 -0.92
CA ALA A 79 -8.52 -0.68 -0.65
C ALA A 79 -7.90 0.05 -1.86
N GLY A 80 -8.57 0.10 -3.01
CA GLY A 80 -8.08 0.75 -4.23
C GLY A 80 -6.91 0.02 -4.90
N ILE A 81 -6.69 -1.25 -4.58
CA ILE A 81 -5.61 -2.07 -5.13
C ILE A 81 -6.05 -2.65 -6.47
N ASN A 82 -5.38 -2.25 -7.55
CA ASN A 82 -5.63 -2.78 -8.91
C ASN A 82 -4.47 -3.63 -9.44
N TRP A 83 -3.28 -3.47 -8.85
CA TRP A 83 -2.04 -4.09 -9.26
C TRP A 83 -1.46 -4.90 -8.10
N ILE A 84 -1.02 -6.12 -8.39
CA ILE A 84 -0.40 -7.01 -7.40
C ILE A 84 0.96 -7.41 -7.97
N ASN A 85 2.02 -7.06 -7.27
CA ASN A 85 3.39 -7.30 -7.70
C ASN A 85 3.82 -8.74 -7.50
N ALA A 86 3.28 -9.41 -6.48
CA ALA A 86 3.56 -10.81 -6.22
C ALA A 86 2.45 -11.43 -5.35
N ILE A 87 2.26 -12.74 -5.51
CA ILE A 87 1.45 -13.56 -4.62
C ILE A 87 2.31 -14.73 -4.16
N PHE A 88 2.57 -14.80 -2.86
CA PHE A 88 3.24 -15.93 -2.21
C PHE A 88 2.17 -16.86 -1.65
N ILE A 89 2.24 -18.14 -2.01
CA ILE A 89 1.36 -19.17 -1.48
C ILE A 89 2.20 -20.06 -0.56
N SER A 90 1.85 -20.11 0.72
CA SER A 90 2.62 -20.82 1.74
C SER A 90 2.53 -22.34 1.61
N ASN A 91 1.36 -22.86 1.24
CA ASN A 91 1.12 -24.27 0.93
C ASN A 91 -0.10 -24.41 0.00
N HIS A 92 -0.35 -25.64 -0.48
CA HIS A 92 -1.42 -25.90 -1.46
C HIS A 92 -2.76 -26.35 -0.85
N HIS A 93 -2.97 -26.22 0.46
CA HIS A 93 -4.28 -26.44 1.04
C HIS A 93 -5.27 -25.36 0.56
N ASP A 94 -6.55 -25.74 0.45
CA ASP A 94 -7.60 -24.91 -0.16
C ASP A 94 -7.74 -23.55 0.54
N ASP A 95 -7.63 -23.54 1.86
CA ASP A 95 -7.76 -22.37 2.74
C ASP A 95 -6.57 -21.39 2.67
N HIS A 96 -5.58 -21.65 1.80
CA HIS A 96 -4.47 -20.74 1.49
C HIS A 96 -4.51 -20.18 0.06
N ASN A 97 -5.21 -20.82 -0.89
CA ASN A 97 -5.14 -20.43 -2.30
C ASN A 97 -6.48 -20.44 -3.07
N ASN A 98 -7.60 -20.75 -2.42
CA ASN A 98 -8.88 -20.90 -3.11
C ASN A 98 -9.45 -19.62 -3.75
N ASN A 99 -8.94 -18.41 -3.44
CA ASN A 99 -9.30 -17.19 -4.19
C ASN A 99 -8.26 -16.82 -5.26
N LEU A 100 -7.17 -17.58 -5.43
CA LEU A 100 -6.07 -17.23 -6.34
C LEU A 100 -6.56 -16.98 -7.77
N THR A 101 -7.45 -17.84 -8.27
CA THR A 101 -8.04 -17.70 -9.60
C THR A 101 -8.86 -16.43 -9.75
N ILE A 102 -9.65 -16.08 -8.72
CA ILE A 102 -10.47 -14.86 -8.72
C ILE A 102 -9.56 -13.63 -8.69
N VAL A 103 -8.53 -13.65 -7.85
CA VAL A 103 -7.55 -12.55 -7.75
C VAL A 103 -6.81 -12.36 -9.08
N LYS A 104 -6.29 -13.44 -9.70
CA LYS A 104 -5.62 -13.35 -11.01
C LYS A 104 -6.54 -12.92 -12.15
N LYS A 105 -7.85 -13.18 -12.02
CA LYS A 105 -8.84 -12.78 -13.04
C LYS A 105 -9.16 -11.28 -13.01
N TYR A 106 -9.25 -10.69 -11.83
CA TYR A 106 -9.76 -9.32 -11.66
C TYR A 106 -8.69 -8.26 -11.38
N PHE A 107 -7.47 -8.69 -11.04
CA PHE A 107 -6.36 -7.80 -10.72
C PHE A 107 -5.18 -8.11 -11.61
N ASN A 108 -4.38 -7.09 -11.91
CA ASN A 108 -3.18 -7.28 -12.71
C ASN A 108 -2.05 -7.83 -11.83
N VAL A 109 -1.87 -9.15 -11.89
CA VAL A 109 -0.81 -9.87 -11.16
C VAL A 109 0.40 -9.99 -12.08
N LYS A 110 1.55 -9.46 -11.64
CA LYS A 110 2.82 -9.58 -12.36
C LYS A 110 3.55 -10.88 -12.07
#